data_AF-A0A968SRP8-F1
#
_entry.id   AF-A0A968SRP8-F1
#
_cell.length_a   1.000
_cell.length_b   1.000
_cell.length_c   1.000
_cell.angle_alpha   90.00
_cell.angle_beta   90.00
_cell.angle_gamma   90.00
#
_symmetry.space_group_name_H-M   'P 1'
#
loop_
_entity.id
_entity.type
_entity.pdbx_description
1 polymer ?
#
loop_
_entity_poly.entity_id
_entity_poly.type
_entity_poly.pdbx_seq_one_letter_code
_entity_poly.pdbx_strand_id
1 'polypeptide(L)'
;PDLKHLKVLVSSASVAQLDQQMSLDAGGDDFLAKPVDTQDLFNALARHLQLTWNYEETINIAHASEVIAPPPADLQILLELVQEGRLKKLMEVVEHIGKQDDRYHAFTQQVLQLAKKFQSEKIEQLIQAYLATNT
;
A
#
# COMPACT_ATOMS: atom_id res chain seq x y z
N PRO A 1 22.54 -26.94 -11.76
CA PRO A 1 21.49 -27.49 -12.66
C PRO A 1 20.09 -26.88 -12.40
N ASP A 2 19.77 -26.55 -11.15
CA ASP A 2 18.40 -26.23 -10.71
C ASP A 2 17.90 -24.80 -10.98
N LEU A 3 18.73 -23.90 -11.51
CA LEU A 3 18.33 -22.49 -11.74
C LEU A 3 17.80 -22.21 -13.15
N LYS A 4 17.80 -23.19 -14.07
CA LYS A 4 17.38 -22.99 -15.47
C LYS A 4 15.92 -22.59 -15.66
N HIS A 5 15.08 -22.83 -14.65
CA HIS A 5 13.66 -22.49 -14.68
C HIS A 5 13.34 -21.16 -13.97
N LEU A 6 14.32 -20.56 -13.30
CA LEU A 6 14.14 -19.29 -12.62
C LEU A 6 14.16 -18.15 -13.66
N LYS A 7 13.16 -17.26 -13.58
CA LYS A 7 13.13 -16.06 -14.42
C LYS A 7 14.08 -14.99 -13.90
N VAL A 8 14.96 -14.50 -14.76
CA VAL A 8 16.01 -13.54 -14.41
C VAL A 8 15.78 -12.22 -15.15
N LEU A 9 15.44 -11.17 -14.40
CA LEU A 9 15.38 -9.80 -14.89
C LEU A 9 16.70 -9.09 -14.55
N VAL A 10 17.41 -8.56 -15.54
CA VAL A 10 18.69 -7.87 -15.35
C VAL A 10 18.46 -6.36 -15.31
N SER A 11 19.19 -5.63 -14.47
CA SER A 11 19.07 -4.15 -14.40
C SER A 11 20.41 -3.42 -14.29
N SER A 12 20.67 -2.52 -15.24
CA SER A 12 21.91 -1.74 -15.36
C SER A 12 21.68 -0.23 -15.34
N ALA A 13 22.66 0.51 -14.82
CA ALA A 13 22.69 1.97 -14.82
C ALA A 13 23.18 2.57 -16.15
N SER A 14 23.75 1.73 -17.01
CA SER A 14 24.07 2.10 -18.38
C SER A 14 22.99 1.53 -19.31
N VAL A 15 22.42 2.39 -20.14
CA VAL A 15 21.41 2.05 -21.16
C VAL A 15 22.05 1.76 -22.52
N ALA A 16 23.38 1.60 -22.56
CA ALA A 16 24.06 1.24 -23.79
C ALA A 16 23.50 -0.11 -24.29
N GLN A 17 23.14 -0.19 -25.57
CA GLN A 17 22.66 -1.42 -26.21
C GLN A 17 23.61 -2.61 -26.00
N LEU A 18 24.90 -2.33 -25.85
CA LEU A 18 25.92 -3.33 -25.54
C LEU A 18 25.67 -4.01 -24.19
N ASP A 19 25.30 -3.26 -23.15
CA ASP A 19 25.05 -3.82 -21.81
C ASP A 19 23.74 -4.62 -21.77
N GLN A 20 22.74 -4.19 -22.55
CA GLN A 20 21.50 -4.96 -22.73
C GLN A 20 21.78 -6.28 -23.45
N GLN A 21 22.52 -6.26 -24.55
CA GLN A 21 22.85 -7.45 -25.33
C GLN A 21 23.67 -8.45 -24.51
N MET A 22 24.70 -7.97 -23.80
CA MET A 22 25.50 -8.81 -22.91
C MET A 22 24.68 -9.47 -21.81
N SER A 23 23.67 -8.76 -21.27
CA SER A 23 22.79 -9.29 -20.23
C SER A 23 21.89 -10.42 -20.73
N LEU A 24 21.39 -10.31 -21.97
CA LEU A 24 20.59 -11.35 -22.61
C LEU A 24 21.46 -12.56 -23.00
N ASP A 25 22.64 -12.30 -23.58
CA ASP A 25 23.58 -13.36 -23.97
C ASP A 25 24.10 -14.14 -22.75
N ALA A 26 24.15 -13.52 -21.57
CA ALA A 26 24.49 -14.18 -20.30
C ALA A 26 23.35 -15.02 -19.70
N GLY A 27 22.18 -15.08 -20.35
CA GLY A 27 21.04 -15.90 -19.92
C GLY A 27 19.95 -15.15 -19.15
N GLY A 28 19.90 -13.82 -19.23
CA GLY A 28 18.78 -13.03 -18.73
C GLY A 28 17.51 -13.18 -19.58
N ASP A 29 16.34 -13.22 -18.96
CA ASP A 29 15.05 -13.26 -19.66
C ASP A 29 14.54 -11.86 -20.07
N ASP A 30 14.99 -10.80 -19.40
CA ASP A 30 14.66 -9.41 -19.74
C ASP A 30 15.68 -8.41 -19.17
N PHE A 31 15.56 -7.16 -19.59
CA PHE A 31 16.39 -6.04 -19.14
C PHE A 31 15.55 -4.83 -18.72
N LEU A 32 15.87 -4.24 -17.57
CA LEU A 32 15.28 -3.01 -17.05
C LEU A 32 16.36 -1.95 -16.78
N ALA A 33 16.28 -0.81 -17.46
CA ALA A 33 17.17 0.32 -17.21
C ALA A 33 16.99 0.85 -15.78
N LYS A 34 18.07 1.37 -15.17
CA LYS A 34 17.99 2.12 -13.91
C LYS A 34 17.79 3.62 -14.18
N PRO A 35 17.02 4.34 -13.33
CA PRO A 35 16.23 3.81 -12.21
C PRO A 35 15.07 2.95 -12.73
N VAL A 36 14.80 1.84 -12.03
CA VAL A 36 13.76 0.89 -12.46
C VAL A 36 12.40 1.56 -12.33
N ASP A 37 11.70 1.69 -13.46
CA ASP A 37 10.31 2.13 -13.46
C ASP A 37 9.40 1.02 -12.95
N THR A 38 8.48 1.40 -12.05
CA THR A 38 7.59 0.44 -11.39
C THR A 38 6.60 -0.23 -12.35
N GLN A 39 6.11 0.50 -13.36
CA GLN A 39 5.19 -0.06 -14.36
C GLN A 39 5.94 -1.03 -15.27
N ASP A 40 7.15 -0.68 -15.70
CA ASP A 40 7.98 -1.55 -16.53
C ASP A 40 8.33 -2.85 -15.80
N LEU A 41 8.65 -2.78 -14.50
CA LEU A 41 8.87 -3.96 -13.66
C LEU A 41 7.63 -4.85 -13.56
N PHE A 42 6.46 -4.26 -13.25
CA PHE A 42 5.22 -5.04 -13.14
C PHE A 42 4.82 -5.67 -14.48
N ASN A 43 5.04 -4.97 -15.60
CA ASN A 43 4.80 -5.52 -16.94
C ASN A 43 5.75 -6.69 -17.25
N ALA A 44 7.03 -6.58 -16.90
CA ALA A 44 8.00 -7.67 -17.07
C ALA A 44 7.60 -8.89 -16.23
N LEU A 45 7.25 -8.69 -14.95
CA LEU A 45 6.78 -9.78 -14.08
C LEU A 45 5.52 -10.45 -14.63
N ALA A 46 4.52 -9.68 -15.04
CA ALA A 46 3.30 -10.24 -15.62
C ALA A 46 3.57 -11.07 -16.87
N ARG A 47 4.47 -10.61 -17.75
CA ARG A 47 4.84 -11.31 -18.98
C ARG A 47 5.57 -12.62 -18.69
N HIS A 48 6.59 -12.59 -17.83
CA HIS A 48 7.47 -13.73 -17.60
C HIS A 48 6.91 -14.79 -16.65
N LEU A 49 6.03 -14.38 -15.74
CA LEU A 49 5.35 -15.26 -14.78
C LEU A 49 3.89 -15.55 -15.15
N GLN A 50 3.40 -14.99 -16.26
CA GLN A 50 2.03 -15.15 -16.76
C GLN A 50 0.97 -14.75 -15.71
N LEU A 51 1.20 -13.61 -15.05
CA LEU A 51 0.32 -13.09 -14.00
C LEU A 51 -0.81 -12.24 -14.59
N THR A 52 -1.97 -12.29 -13.94
CA THR A 52 -3.05 -11.31 -14.13
C THR A 52 -3.14 -10.45 -12.89
N TRP A 53 -2.97 -9.14 -13.04
CA TRP A 53 -3.11 -8.20 -11.92
C TRP A 53 -4.58 -8.05 -11.55
N ASN A 54 -4.91 -8.37 -10.29
CA ASN A 54 -6.21 -8.06 -9.71
C ASN A 54 -6.09 -6.76 -8.90
N TYR A 55 -6.67 -5.69 -9.42
CA TYR A 55 -6.70 -4.40 -8.74
C TYR A 55 -7.99 -4.29 -7.92
N GLU A 56 -7.86 -3.98 -6.63
CA GLU A 56 -9.03 -3.63 -5.81
C GLU A 56 -9.70 -2.40 -6.43
N GLU A 57 -10.98 -2.49 -6.76
CA GLU A 57 -11.77 -1.32 -7.11
C GLU A 57 -11.83 -0.41 -5.89
N THR A 58 -11.19 0.75 -5.98
CA THR A 58 -11.43 1.82 -5.00
C THR A 58 -12.85 2.32 -5.22
N ILE A 59 -13.81 1.72 -4.52
CA ILE A 59 -15.17 2.26 -4.44
C ILE A 59 -15.04 3.60 -3.73
N ASN A 60 -14.95 4.67 -4.53
CA ASN A 60 -14.94 6.01 -4.03
C ASN A 60 -16.38 6.38 -3.70
N ILE A 61 -16.86 5.92 -2.52
CA ILE A 61 -18.15 6.31 -1.98
C ILE A 61 -18.02 7.77 -1.55
N ALA A 62 -18.14 8.68 -2.52
CA ALA A 62 -18.27 10.10 -2.29
C ALA A 62 -19.67 10.38 -1.75
N HIS A 63 -19.95 9.93 -0.53
CA HIS A 63 -21.06 10.46 0.24
C HIS A 63 -20.46 11.55 1.13
N ALA A 64 -20.80 12.80 0.84
CA ALA A 64 -20.60 13.95 1.71
C ALA A 64 -21.52 13.86 2.94
N SER A 65 -21.51 12.70 3.61
CA SER A 65 -22.06 12.53 4.94
C SER A 65 -21.00 12.98 5.92
N GLU A 66 -21.43 13.76 6.90
CA GLU A 66 -20.61 14.23 8.01
C GLU A 66 -19.87 13.04 8.63
N VAL A 67 -18.54 13.11 8.66
CA VAL A 67 -17.71 12.01 9.15
C VAL A 67 -17.80 12.00 10.67
N ILE A 68 -18.57 11.05 11.21
CA ILE A 68 -18.71 10.87 12.65
C ILE A 68 -17.52 10.04 13.16
N ALA A 69 -16.73 10.63 14.05
CA ALA A 69 -15.63 9.94 14.72
C ALA A 69 -16.12 9.09 15.90
N PRO A 70 -15.42 7.99 16.22
CA PRO A 70 -15.66 7.21 17.42
C PRO A 70 -15.36 8.02 18.70
N PRO A 71 -15.78 7.53 19.88
CA PRO A 71 -15.53 8.19 21.15
C PRO A 71 -14.04 8.48 21.39
N PRO A 72 -13.71 9.52 22.18
CA PRO A 72 -12.32 9.89 22.47
C PRO A 72 -11.45 8.75 23.04
N ALA A 73 -12.05 7.84 23.82
CA ALA A 73 -11.34 6.67 24.35
C ALA A 73 -10.83 5.75 23.24
N ASP A 74 -11.63 5.50 22.21
CA ASP A 74 -11.22 4.69 21.07
C ASP A 74 -10.19 5.44 20.23
N LEU A 75 -10.36 6.75 20.02
CA LEU A 75 -9.38 7.59 19.32
C LEU A 75 -8.01 7.58 20.01
N GLN A 76 -7.97 7.57 21.35
CA GLN A 76 -6.72 7.50 22.10
C GLN A 76 -6.00 6.16 21.90
N ILE A 77 -6.75 5.04 21.92
CA ILE A 77 -6.20 3.71 21.62
C ILE A 77 -5.63 3.67 20.19
N LEU A 78 -6.35 4.24 19.22
CA LEU A 78 -5.88 4.31 17.84
C LEU A 78 -4.60 5.15 17.73
N LEU A 79 -4.53 6.29 18.42
CA LEU A 79 -3.36 7.17 18.43
C LEU A 79 -2.12 6.44 18.96
N GLU A 80 -2.24 5.74 20.09
CA GLU A 80 -1.16 4.93 20.67
C GLU A 80 -0.67 3.86 19.69
N LEU A 81 -1.58 3.14 19.04
CA LEU A 81 -1.22 2.11 18.06
C LEU A 81 -0.48 2.67 16.85
N VAL A 82 -0.82 3.87 16.38
CA VAL A 82 -0.07 4.54 15.29
C VAL A 82 1.31 4.95 15.75
N GLN A 83 1.43 5.56 16.94
CA GLN A 83 2.70 6.03 17.50
C GLN A 83 3.67 4.87 17.79
N GLU A 84 3.15 3.70 18.18
CA GLU A 84 3.94 2.48 18.34
C GLU A 84 4.25 1.76 17.01
N GLY A 85 3.73 2.25 15.88
CA GLY A 85 3.90 1.61 14.57
C GLY A 85 3.13 0.28 14.41
N ARG A 86 2.15 0.00 15.29
CA ARG A 86 1.37 -1.25 15.28
C ARG A 86 0.20 -1.19 14.28
N LEU A 87 0.49 -0.90 13.02
CA LEU A 87 -0.52 -0.73 11.98
C LEU A 87 -1.44 -1.94 11.77
N LYS A 88 -0.92 -3.17 11.91
CA LYS A 88 -1.78 -4.36 11.82
C LYS A 88 -2.84 -4.37 12.92
N LYS A 89 -2.44 -4.05 14.16
CA LYS A 89 -3.36 -4.00 15.30
C LYS A 89 -4.33 -2.83 15.20
N LEU A 90 -3.85 -1.69 14.70
CA LEU A 90 -4.68 -0.54 14.36
C LEU A 90 -5.83 -0.95 13.43
N MET A 91 -5.51 -1.62 12.32
CA MET A 91 -6.53 -2.06 11.36
C MET A 91 -7.58 -2.98 12.00
N GLU A 92 -7.16 -3.95 12.84
CA GLU A 92 -8.09 -4.82 13.58
C GLU A 92 -9.06 -4.02 14.47
N VAL A 93 -8.55 -3.01 15.19
CA VAL A 93 -9.37 -2.18 16.09
C VAL A 93 -10.31 -1.28 15.29
N VAL A 94 -9.82 -0.67 14.20
CA VAL A 94 -10.64 0.17 13.31
C VAL A 94 -11.77 -0.63 12.66
N GLU A 95 -11.50 -1.85 12.21
CA GLU A 95 -12.53 -2.76 11.71
C GLU A 95 -13.53 -3.15 12.78
N HIS A 96 -13.10 -3.33 14.04
CA HIS A 96 -14.01 -3.61 15.14
C HIS A 96 -14.96 -2.44 15.40
N ILE A 97 -14.42 -1.21 15.48
CA ILE A 97 -15.21 0.02 15.65
C ILE A 97 -16.25 0.15 14.53
N GLY A 98 -15.85 -0.08 13.28
CA GLY A 98 -16.75 0.01 12.12
C GLY A 98 -17.87 -1.04 12.10
N LYS A 99 -17.71 -2.15 12.85
CA LYS A 99 -18.75 -3.18 13.03
C LYS A 99 -19.68 -2.89 14.21
N GLN A 100 -19.27 -2.01 15.14
CA GLN A 100 -20.09 -1.67 16.31
C GLN A 100 -21.21 -0.69 15.94
N ASP A 101 -20.94 0.26 15.03
CA ASP A 101 -21.91 1.26 14.60
C ASP A 101 -21.59 1.77 13.19
N ASP A 102 -22.55 1.68 12.28
CA ASP A 102 -22.43 2.08 10.88
C ASP A 102 -22.10 3.57 10.73
N ARG A 103 -22.41 4.41 11.73
CA ARG A 103 -22.08 5.84 11.68
C ARG A 103 -20.57 6.11 11.62
N TYR A 104 -19.75 5.19 12.12
CA TYR A 104 -18.29 5.30 12.08
C TYR A 104 -17.68 4.81 10.77
N HIS A 105 -18.48 4.28 9.84
CA HIS A 105 -17.97 3.65 8.64
C HIS A 105 -17.11 4.61 7.80
N ALA A 106 -17.54 5.87 7.64
CA ALA A 106 -16.77 6.86 6.89
C ALA A 106 -15.39 7.15 7.53
N PHE A 107 -15.34 7.29 8.85
CA PHE A 107 -14.08 7.51 9.58
C PHE A 107 -13.16 6.29 9.48
N THR A 108 -13.70 5.10 9.76
CA THR A 108 -12.93 3.85 9.76
C THR A 108 -12.37 3.52 8.38
N GLN A 109 -13.13 3.76 7.30
CA GLN A 109 -12.63 3.61 5.93
C GLN A 109 -11.46 4.54 5.61
N GLN A 110 -11.50 5.80 6.05
CA GLN A 110 -10.37 6.73 5.84
C GLN A 110 -9.10 6.23 6.55
N VAL A 111 -9.21 5.79 7.81
CA VAL A 111 -8.08 5.25 8.56
C VAL A 111 -7.53 3.97 7.91
N LEU A 112 -8.41 3.05 7.48
CA LEU A 112 -7.99 1.82 6.79
C LEU A 112 -7.29 2.10 5.46
N GLN A 113 -7.77 3.07 4.68
CA GLN A 113 -7.12 3.46 3.42
C GLN A 113 -5.72 4.04 3.65
N LEU A 114 -5.55 4.89 4.66
CA LEU A 114 -4.24 5.42 5.04
C LEU A 114 -3.32 4.33 5.56
N ALA A 115 -3.83 3.40 6.38
CA ALA A 115 -3.07 2.27 6.92
C ALA A 115 -2.59 1.30 5.82
N LYS A 116 -3.45 0.95 4.86
CA LYS A 116 -3.08 0.15 3.67
C LYS A 116 -1.95 0.79 2.85
N LYS A 117 -1.87 2.12 2.85
CA LYS A 117 -0.83 2.90 2.16
C LYS A 117 0.38 3.22 3.05
N PHE A 118 0.45 2.69 4.28
CA PHE A 118 1.50 2.94 5.27
C PHE A 118 1.71 4.43 5.59
N GLN A 119 0.63 5.24 5.56
CA GLN A 119 0.70 6.69 5.77
C GLN A 119 0.51 7.06 7.25
N SER A 120 1.33 6.52 8.15
CA SER A 120 1.18 6.65 9.61
C SER A 120 1.05 8.10 10.10
N GLU A 121 1.88 9.02 9.60
CA GLU A 121 1.82 10.44 9.97
C GLU A 121 0.45 11.07 9.68
N LYS A 122 -0.17 10.71 8.54
CA LYS A 122 -1.49 11.22 8.18
C LYS A 122 -2.59 10.63 9.06
N ILE A 123 -2.44 9.38 9.48
CA ILE A 123 -3.38 8.75 10.42
C ILE A 123 -3.32 9.47 11.76
N GLU A 124 -2.12 9.73 12.27
CA GLU A 124 -1.91 10.46 13.52
C GLU A 124 -2.54 11.86 13.45
N GLN A 125 -2.26 12.63 12.39
CA GLN A 125 -2.85 13.95 12.17
C GLN A 125 -4.39 13.91 12.12
N LEU A 126 -4.95 12.93 11.42
CA LEU A 126 -6.39 12.74 11.32
C LEU A 126 -7.01 12.51 12.71
N ILE A 127 -6.44 11.58 13.48
CA ILE A 127 -6.95 11.22 14.82
C ILE A 127 -6.84 12.42 15.77
N GLN A 128 -5.70 13.13 15.76
CA GLN A 128 -5.49 14.33 16.58
C GLN A 128 -6.50 15.45 16.26
N ALA A 129 -6.83 15.66 14.97
CA ALA A 129 -7.83 16.65 14.58
C ALA A 129 -9.22 16.35 15.19
N TYR A 130 -9.63 15.08 15.20
CA TYR A 130 -10.90 14.68 15.82
C TYR A 130 -10.87 14.74 17.36
N LEU A 131 -9.74 14.47 18.00
CA LEU A 131 -9.58 14.66 19.44
C LEU A 131 -9.68 16.14 19.82
N ALA A 132 -9.08 17.03 19.03
CA ALA A 132 -9.15 18.48 19.25
C ALA A 132 -10.55 19.07 19.05
N THR A 133 -11.38 18.46 18.20
CA THR A 133 -12.75 18.93 17.91
C THR A 133 -13.77 18.45 18.96
N ASN A 134 -13.44 17.42 19.74
CA ASN A 134 -14.28 16.86 20.81
C ASN A 134 -13.96 17.43 22.21
N THR A 135 -13.14 18.49 22.31
CA THR A 135 -12.83 19.21 23.55
C THR A 135 -13.60 20.51 23.61
#